data_AF-A0A7K2NNB9-F1
#
_entry.id   AF-A0A7K2NNB9-F1
#
_cell.length_a   1.000
_cell.length_b   1.000
_cell.length_c   1.000
_cell.angle_alpha   90.00
_cell.angle_beta   90.00
_cell.angle_gamma   90.00
#
_symmetry.space_group_name_H-M   'P 1'
#
loop_
_entity.id
_entity.type
_entity.pdbx_description
1 polymer ?
#
loop_
_entity_poly.entity_id
_entity_poly.type
_entity_poly.pdbx_seq_one_letter_code
_entity_poly.pdbx_strand_id
1 'polypeptide(L)'
;MVPSTRLSAMNHFLSSSARSVSAVTASVLAACCLTACSGDGGEARAAIRVNQAGYLAGEKKFAYVMGDRDTLADAGFEVLDERGDTAGQGGLGPSLGGWNDTYTGSCANWA
;
A
#
# COMPACT_ATOMS: atom_id res chain seq x y z
N MET A 1 -26.60 -15.79 52.17
CA MET A 1 -25.74 -16.94 52.53
C MET A 1 -24.96 -17.32 51.28
N VAL A 2 -23.66 -17.01 51.24
CA VAL A 2 -22.72 -17.48 50.22
C VAL A 2 -21.95 -18.65 50.83
N PRO A 3 -21.64 -19.69 50.04
CA PRO A 3 -20.23 -20.07 49.97
C PRO A 3 -19.76 -20.28 48.53
N SER A 4 -18.58 -19.73 48.25
CA SER A 4 -17.73 -20.00 47.10
C SER A 4 -17.04 -21.35 47.24
N THR A 5 -16.90 -22.11 46.14
CA THR A 5 -15.70 -22.96 45.92
C THR A 5 -15.52 -23.29 44.44
N ARG A 6 -14.41 -22.83 43.86
CA ARG A 6 -13.83 -23.35 42.61
C ARG A 6 -13.23 -24.73 42.87
N LEU A 7 -13.31 -25.65 41.91
CA LEU A 7 -12.35 -26.75 41.74
C LEU A 7 -12.22 -27.11 40.25
N SER A 8 -10.96 -27.19 39.83
CA SER A 8 -10.47 -27.53 38.51
C SER A 8 -10.25 -29.05 38.40
N ALA A 9 -10.64 -29.66 37.28
CA ALA A 9 -10.15 -30.98 36.81
C ALA A 9 -10.46 -31.06 35.30
N MET A 10 -9.51 -30.79 34.40
CA MET A 10 -8.48 -31.69 33.87
C MET A 10 -9.01 -32.99 33.23
N ASN A 11 -8.71 -33.09 31.92
CA ASN A 11 -8.45 -34.28 31.11
C ASN A 11 -9.61 -34.91 30.34
N HIS A 12 -9.70 -34.53 29.05
CA HIS A 12 -10.09 -35.46 27.99
C HIS A 12 -8.92 -35.72 27.03
N PHE A 13 -8.35 -36.92 27.21
CA PHE A 13 -7.82 -37.87 26.23
C PHE A 13 -6.75 -37.45 25.21
N LEU A 14 -5.57 -38.02 25.49
CA LEU A 14 -4.45 -38.42 24.63
C LEU A 14 -4.77 -38.67 23.14
N SER A 15 -3.95 -38.02 22.30
CA SER A 15 -3.08 -38.61 21.26
C SER A 15 -3.70 -39.32 20.04
N SER A 16 -3.44 -38.76 18.86
CA SER A 16 -2.96 -39.38 17.59
C SER A 16 -3.34 -38.42 16.44
N SER A 17 -2.54 -38.05 15.45
CA SER A 17 -1.29 -38.55 14.90
C SER A 17 -0.60 -37.39 14.17
N ALA A 18 0.72 -37.33 14.28
CA ALA A 18 1.56 -36.47 13.47
C ALA A 18 1.40 -36.82 11.97
N ARG A 19 1.03 -35.83 11.15
CA ARG A 19 1.34 -35.83 9.72
C ARG A 19 2.23 -34.64 9.43
N SER A 20 3.53 -34.88 9.58
CA SER A 20 4.58 -34.02 9.04
C SER A 20 4.44 -34.03 7.51
N VAL A 21 3.89 -32.97 6.92
CA VAL A 21 3.95 -32.75 5.48
C VAL A 21 5.12 -31.81 5.21
N SER A 22 6.07 -32.37 4.47
CA SER A 22 7.36 -31.81 4.06
C SER A 22 7.25 -30.37 3.55
N ALA A 23 7.96 -29.46 4.21
CA ALA A 23 8.14 -28.07 3.82
C ALA A 23 9.36 -27.93 2.89
N VAL A 24 9.22 -28.25 1.59
CA VAL A 24 10.28 -28.00 0.61
C VAL A 24 9.67 -27.68 -0.77
N THR A 25 9.18 -26.45 -0.96
CA THR A 25 8.99 -25.80 -2.29
C THR A 25 8.60 -24.32 -2.13
N ALA A 26 9.35 -23.53 -1.36
CA ALA A 26 9.06 -22.11 -1.13
C ALA A 26 10.29 -21.21 -1.37
N SER A 27 11.04 -21.43 -2.47
CA SER A 27 12.32 -20.71 -2.66
C SER A 27 12.54 -20.08 -4.04
N VAL A 28 11.61 -20.17 -5.00
CA VAL A 28 11.82 -19.56 -6.34
C VAL A 28 11.13 -18.20 -6.52
N LEU A 29 10.07 -17.91 -5.76
CA LEU A 29 9.31 -16.65 -5.89
C LEU A 29 9.99 -15.41 -5.27
N ALA A 30 11.02 -15.59 -4.44
CA ALA A 30 11.68 -14.48 -3.76
C ALA A 30 12.67 -13.70 -4.66
N ALA A 31 13.05 -14.23 -5.83
CA ALA A 31 14.08 -13.63 -6.67
C ALA A 31 13.53 -12.59 -7.67
N CYS A 32 12.27 -12.67 -8.11
CA CYS A 32 11.72 -11.74 -9.10
C CYS A 32 11.37 -10.35 -8.52
N CYS A 33 11.13 -10.24 -7.20
CA CYS A 33 10.69 -8.99 -6.59
C CYS A 33 11.83 -7.98 -6.32
N LEU A 34 13.10 -8.39 -6.45
CA LEU A 34 14.24 -7.53 -6.07
C LEU A 34 14.78 -6.67 -7.22
N THR A 35 14.35 -6.90 -8.47
CA THR A 35 14.94 -6.24 -9.65
C THR A 35 14.19 -4.97 -10.08
N ALA A 36 13.11 -4.58 -9.39
CA ALA A 36 12.35 -3.37 -9.71
C ALA A 36 12.83 -2.10 -8.97
N CYS A 37 13.83 -2.20 -8.10
CA CYS A 37 14.22 -1.12 -7.18
C CYS A 37 15.55 -0.43 -7.52
N SER A 38 16.01 -0.48 -8.76
CA SER A 38 17.27 0.18 -9.16
C SER A 38 17.03 1.29 -10.17
N GLY A 39 16.31 2.32 -9.72
CA GLY A 39 16.38 3.66 -10.29
C GLY A 39 17.13 4.55 -9.31
N ASP A 40 18.46 4.65 -9.44
CA ASP A 40 19.24 5.73 -8.82
C ASP A 40 19.14 6.97 -9.73
N GLY A 41 17.94 7.53 -9.80
CA GLY A 41 17.74 8.92 -10.15
C GLY A 41 17.54 9.65 -8.84
N GLY A 42 18.10 10.85 -8.70
CA GLY A 42 17.69 11.76 -7.62
C GLY A 42 16.22 12.12 -7.82
N GLU A 43 15.32 11.20 -7.52
CA GLU A 43 13.89 11.36 -7.69
C GLU A 43 13.49 12.49 -6.77
N ALA A 44 12.87 13.49 -7.38
CA ALA A 44 12.22 14.53 -6.61
C ALA A 44 11.27 13.82 -5.64
N ARG A 45 11.41 14.12 -4.34
CA ARG A 45 10.71 13.42 -3.26
C ARG A 45 9.23 13.77 -3.31
N ALA A 46 8.51 13.14 -4.23
CA ALA A 46 7.07 13.26 -4.37
C ALA A 46 6.42 12.03 -3.72
N ALA A 47 5.51 12.26 -2.79
CA ALA A 47 4.72 11.24 -2.14
C ALA A 47 3.27 11.32 -2.63
N ILE A 48 2.71 10.19 -3.04
CA ILE A 48 1.35 10.11 -3.56
C ILE A 48 0.46 9.44 -2.50
N ARG A 49 -0.57 10.16 -2.04
CA ARG A 49 -1.59 9.64 -1.13
C ARG A 49 -2.85 9.30 -1.91
N VAL A 50 -3.30 8.05 -1.75
CA VAL A 50 -4.53 7.50 -2.34
C VAL A 50 -5.41 6.90 -1.25
N ASN A 51 -6.66 6.59 -1.59
CA ASN A 51 -7.44 5.63 -0.81
C ASN A 51 -6.88 4.22 -1.03
N GLN A 52 -6.15 3.72 -0.05
CA GLN A 52 -5.51 2.40 -0.14
C GLN A 52 -6.50 1.23 -0.15
N ALA A 53 -7.78 1.46 0.18
CA ALA A 53 -8.83 0.45 0.03
C ALA A 53 -9.33 0.29 -1.43
N GLY A 54 -8.97 1.23 -2.31
CA GLY A 54 -9.40 1.26 -3.70
C GLY A 54 -10.59 2.20 -3.96
N TYR A 55 -11.12 2.10 -5.18
CA TYR A 55 -12.20 2.96 -5.69
C TYR A 55 -13.19 2.13 -6.50
N LEU A 56 -14.46 2.49 -6.49
CA LEU A 56 -15.45 1.86 -7.36
C LEU A 56 -15.33 2.36 -8.80
N ALA A 57 -15.78 1.52 -9.74
CA ALA A 57 -15.90 1.90 -11.14
C ALA A 57 -16.94 3.03 -11.30
N GLY A 58 -16.64 4.02 -12.14
CA GLY A 58 -17.53 5.15 -12.42
C GLY A 58 -17.58 6.25 -11.35
N GLU A 59 -16.95 6.06 -10.19
CA GLU A 59 -16.84 7.12 -9.18
C GLU A 59 -15.68 8.08 -9.49
N LYS A 60 -15.80 9.30 -8.99
CA LYS A 60 -14.72 10.28 -9.06
C LYS A 60 -13.58 9.88 -8.13
N LYS A 61 -12.35 9.85 -8.66
CA LYS A 61 -11.15 9.40 -7.94
C LYS A 61 -10.23 10.58 -7.69
N PHE A 62 -9.61 10.57 -6.51
CA PHE A 62 -8.69 11.62 -6.09
C PHE A 62 -7.44 11.01 -5.49
N ALA A 63 -6.29 11.55 -5.88
CA ALA A 63 -5.02 11.34 -5.24
C ALA A 63 -4.40 12.70 -4.88
N TYR A 64 -3.62 12.74 -3.82
CA TYR A 64 -2.87 13.93 -3.41
C TYR A 64 -1.39 13.68 -3.62
N VAL A 65 -0.76 14.53 -4.42
CA VAL A 65 0.68 14.51 -4.66
C VAL A 65 1.31 15.56 -3.76
N MET A 66 2.26 15.14 -2.92
CA MET A 66 2.99 16.00 -2.01
C MET A 66 4.44 16.04 -2.45
N GLY A 67 5.02 17.22 -2.58
CA GLY A 67 6.37 17.37 -3.09
C GLY A 67 6.90 18.77 -2.88
N ASP A 68 8.13 18.99 -3.31
CA ASP A 68 8.67 20.33 -3.44
C ASP A 68 7.84 21.14 -4.46
N ARG A 69 7.71 22.45 -4.22
CA ARG A 69 6.85 23.32 -5.04
C ARG A 69 7.31 23.38 -6.49
N ASP A 70 8.61 23.53 -6.70
CA ASP A 70 9.17 23.71 -8.04
C ASP A 70 9.11 22.38 -8.81
N THR A 71 9.25 21.26 -8.10
CA THR A 71 9.04 19.92 -8.65
C THR A 71 7.60 19.73 -9.17
N LEU A 72 6.60 20.22 -8.46
CA LEU A 72 5.19 19.96 -8.80
C LEU A 72 4.58 20.97 -9.78
N ALA A 73 5.25 22.08 -10.08
CA ALA A 73 4.68 23.19 -10.84
C ALA A 73 4.20 22.79 -12.25
N ASP A 74 4.97 21.96 -12.94
CA ASP A 74 4.67 21.48 -14.31
C ASP A 74 4.58 19.94 -14.39
N ALA A 75 4.40 19.28 -13.25
CA ALA A 75 4.36 17.83 -13.20
C ALA A 75 3.02 17.27 -13.75
N GLY A 76 3.15 16.15 -14.46
CA GLY A 76 2.03 15.29 -14.82
C GLY A 76 1.90 14.08 -13.89
N PHE A 77 0.82 13.34 -14.04
CA PHE A 77 0.64 12.03 -13.41
C PHE A 77 0.25 10.99 -14.46
N GLU A 78 0.60 9.75 -14.15
CA GLU A 78 0.20 8.57 -14.89
C GLU A 78 -0.40 7.55 -13.91
N VAL A 79 -1.47 6.89 -14.34
CA VAL A 79 -2.08 5.76 -13.65
C VAL A 79 -1.76 4.53 -14.49
N LEU A 80 -1.04 3.59 -13.89
CA LEU A 80 -0.66 2.34 -14.53
C LEU A 80 -1.62 1.23 -14.15
N ASP A 81 -1.85 0.29 -15.07
CA ASP A 81 -2.48 -0.98 -14.74
C ASP A 81 -1.49 -1.98 -14.12
N GLU A 82 -1.98 -3.19 -13.84
CA GLU A 82 -1.17 -4.27 -13.25
C GLU A 82 -0.03 -4.78 -14.12
N ARG A 83 -0.04 -4.47 -15.42
CA ARG A 83 1.00 -4.83 -16.40
C ARG A 83 2.02 -3.71 -16.59
N GLY A 84 1.74 -2.53 -16.04
CA GLY A 84 2.53 -1.32 -16.24
C GLY A 84 2.12 -0.51 -17.46
N ASP A 85 0.98 -0.82 -18.09
CA ASP A 85 0.45 -0.04 -19.20
C ASP A 85 -0.30 1.20 -18.69
N THR A 86 -0.25 2.30 -19.44
CA THR A 86 -0.96 3.54 -19.09
C THR A 86 -2.48 3.33 -19.14
N ALA A 87 -3.12 3.30 -17.97
CA ALA A 87 -4.58 3.29 -17.82
C ALA A 87 -5.19 4.70 -17.82
N GLY A 88 -4.40 5.72 -17.47
CA GLY A 88 -4.82 7.12 -17.49
C GLY A 88 -3.64 8.07 -17.25
N GLN A 89 -3.78 9.32 -17.65
CA GLN A 89 -2.76 10.36 -17.43
C GLN A 89 -3.38 11.76 -17.40
N GLY A 90 -2.67 12.72 -16.83
CA GLY A 90 -3.10 14.12 -16.81
C GLY A 90 -2.10 15.05 -16.13
N GLY A 91 -2.43 16.35 -16.09
CA GLY A 91 -1.69 17.34 -15.30
C GLY A 91 -2.14 17.36 -13.84
N LEU A 92 -1.25 17.76 -12.94
CA LEU A 92 -1.67 18.07 -11.57
C LEU A 92 -2.55 19.32 -11.53
N GLY A 93 -3.51 19.33 -10.60
CA GLY A 93 -4.27 20.53 -10.26
C GLY A 93 -3.41 21.57 -9.53
N PRO A 94 -3.93 22.78 -9.31
CA PRO A 94 -3.22 23.82 -8.57
C PRO A 94 -2.82 23.34 -7.17
N SER A 95 -1.71 23.87 -6.67
CA SER A 95 -1.28 23.64 -5.29
C SER A 95 -2.38 24.05 -4.31
N LEU A 96 -2.64 23.16 -3.35
CA LEU A 96 -3.55 23.33 -2.23
C LEU A 96 -2.85 23.93 -0.99
N GLY A 97 -1.59 24.35 -1.12
CA GLY A 97 -0.79 24.91 -0.05
C GLY A 97 0.18 23.93 0.61
N GLY A 98 0.82 24.38 1.68
CA GLY A 98 1.78 23.58 2.45
C GLY A 98 1.07 22.45 3.18
N TRP A 99 1.54 21.22 2.99
CA TRP A 99 1.17 20.08 3.81
C TRP A 99 1.93 20.09 5.14
N ASN A 100 3.21 20.47 5.09
CA ASN A 100 4.07 20.76 6.23
C ASN A 100 5.19 21.72 5.79
N ASP A 101 6.16 22.00 6.68
CA ASP A 101 7.27 22.92 6.40
C ASP A 101 8.18 22.46 5.23
N THR A 102 8.06 21.22 4.77
CA THR A 102 8.88 20.62 3.70
C THR A 102 8.13 20.43 2.38
N TYR A 103 6.82 20.19 2.42
CA TYR A 103 6.05 19.74 1.25
C TYR A 103 4.83 20.63 0.99
N THR A 104 4.55 20.90 -0.29
CA THR A 104 3.24 21.38 -0.75
C THR A 104 2.43 20.23 -1.35
N GLY A 105 1.10 20.33 -1.31
CA GLY A 105 0.19 19.33 -1.88
C GLY A 105 -0.57 19.83 -3.10
N SER A 106 -0.79 18.97 -4.10
CA SER A 106 -1.64 19.19 -5.27
C SER A 106 -2.57 17.99 -5.50
N CYS A 107 -3.72 18.21 -6.14
CA CYS A 107 -4.66 17.12 -6.47
C CYS A 107 -4.39 16.54 -7.86
N ALA A 108 -4.45 15.22 -7.97
CA ALA A 108 -4.66 14.49 -9.23
C ALA A 108 -6.07 13.88 -9.23
N ASN A 109 -6.75 13.91 -10.37
CA ASN A 109 -8.07 13.28 -10.53
C ASN A 109 -8.18 12.58 -11.89
N TRP A 110 -8.96 11.50 -11.91
CA TRP A 110 -9.28 10.77 -13.13
C TRP A 110 -10.67 10.14 -13.02
N ALA A 111 -11.22 9.76 -14.19
CA ALA A 111 -12.49 9.05 -14.32
C ALA A 111 -12.27 7.54 -14.23
#